data_AF-A0A448W1E3-F1
#
_entry.id   AF-A0A448W1E3-F1
#
_cell.length_a   1.000
_cell.length_b   1.000
_cell.length_c   1.000
_cell.angle_alpha   90.00
_cell.angle_beta   90.00
_cell.angle_gamma   90.00
#
_symmetry.space_group_name_H-M   'P 1'
#
loop_
_entity.id
_entity.type
_entity.pdbx_description
1 polymer ?
#
loop_
_entity_poly.entity_id
_entity_poly.type
_entity_poly.pdbx_seq_one_letter_code
_entity_poly.pdbx_strand_id
1 'polypeptide(L)' 'MCADCMMSVCSSRCPNAPEPKTVYTCCMCGYGILEGDKYFDGPEGYVCETCIDDMSSKEFMEMIGEQLKTAEMEAIA' A
#
# COMPACT_ATOMS: atom_id res chain seq x y z
N MET A 1 -18.35 6.51 -25.48
CA MET A 1 -17.92 7.92 -25.39
C MET A 1 -18.95 8.64 -24.54
N CYS A 2 -18.55 9.24 -23.42
CA CYS A 2 -19.46 9.87 -22.46
C CYS A 2 -20.05 11.18 -22.98
N ALA A 3 -21.32 11.49 -22.67
CA ALA A 3 -21.97 12.72 -23.11
C ALA A 3 -21.42 13.99 -22.43
N ASP A 4 -21.05 13.89 -21.15
CA ASP A 4 -20.58 15.04 -20.36
C ASP A 4 -19.11 15.37 -20.61
N CYS A 5 -18.25 14.35 -20.66
CA CYS A 5 -16.79 14.55 -20.77
C CYS A 5 -16.22 14.22 -22.16
N MET A 6 -17.04 13.72 -23.10
CA MET A 6 -16.65 13.36 -24.48
C MET A 6 -15.49 12.35 -24.62
N MET A 7 -15.07 11.72 -23.53
CA MET A 7 -13.99 10.72 -23.54
C MET A 7 -14.52 9.30 -23.75
N SER A 8 -13.68 8.41 -24.26
CA SER A 8 -13.98 6.96 -24.34
C SER A 8 -14.10 6.32 -22.94
N VAL A 9 -13.27 6.78 -22.00
CA VAL A 9 -13.32 6.46 -20.56
C VAL A 9 -13.51 7.76 -19.79
N CYS A 10 -14.48 7.82 -18.90
CA CYS A 10 -14.75 9.00 -18.08
C CYS A 10 -13.52 9.34 -17.21
N SER A 11 -13.10 10.60 -17.21
CA SER A 11 -12.07 11.09 -16.28
C SER A 11 -12.63 11.17 -14.86
N SER A 12 -11.79 11.08 -13.83
CA SER A 12 -12.19 11.09 -12.42
C SER A 12 -12.94 12.35 -11.95
N ARG A 13 -13.01 13.39 -12.79
CA ARG A 13 -13.77 14.63 -12.53
C ARG A 13 -15.17 14.64 -13.14
N CYS A 14 -15.50 13.64 -13.96
CA CYS A 14 -16.82 13.48 -14.56
C CYS A 14 -17.80 12.87 -13.53
N PRO A 15 -19.05 13.35 -13.43
CA PRO A 15 -20.05 12.73 -12.55
C PRO A 15 -20.37 11.27 -12.94
N ASN A 16 -20.14 10.90 -14.20
CA ASN A 16 -20.26 9.53 -14.70
C ASN A 16 -18.97 8.72 -14.56
N ALA A 17 -17.94 9.25 -13.89
CA ALA A 17 -16.74 8.48 -13.60
C ALA A 17 -17.10 7.34 -12.65
N PRO A 18 -16.67 6.10 -12.94
CA PRO A 18 -16.84 5.03 -11.99
C PRO A 18 -16.10 5.39 -10.70
N GLU A 19 -16.77 5.21 -9.57
CA GLU A 19 -16.13 5.43 -8.28
C GLU A 19 -14.90 4.53 -8.15
N PRO A 20 -13.79 5.05 -7.62
CA PRO A 20 -12.58 4.26 -7.44
C PRO A 20 -12.91 3.08 -6.52
N LYS A 21 -12.75 1.87 -7.04
CA LYS A 21 -13.06 0.64 -6.30
C LYS A 21 -11.99 0.45 -5.24
N THR A 22 -12.41 0.54 -3.99
CA THR A 22 -11.61 0.09 -2.85
C THR A 22 -11.56 -1.43 -2.88
N VAL A 23 -10.37 -2.00 -3.01
CA VAL A 23 -10.14 -3.46 -3.03
C VAL A 23 -9.91 -3.97 -1.62
N TYR A 24 -9.08 -3.27 -0.84
CA TYR A 24 -8.75 -3.60 0.55
C TYR A 24 -8.86 -2.39 1.45
N THR A 25 -8.84 -2.59 2.76
CA THR A 25 -8.78 -1.50 3.74
C THR A 25 -7.51 -1.64 4.55
N CYS A 26 -6.73 -0.58 4.64
CA CYS A 26 -5.50 -0.57 5.42
C CYS A 26 -5.84 -0.75 6.91
N CYS A 27 -5.28 -1.78 7.55
CA CYS A 27 -5.53 -2.05 8.97
C CYS A 27 -4.89 -0.98 9.89
N MET A 28 -3.89 -0.25 9.42
CA MET A 28 -3.16 0.76 10.19
C MET A 28 -3.87 2.12 10.21
N CYS A 29 -4.27 2.63 9.03
CA CYS A 29 -4.84 3.97 8.89
C CYS A 29 -6.35 3.97 8.59
N GLY A 30 -6.94 2.81 8.26
CA GLY A 30 -8.36 2.67 7.95
C GLY A 30 -8.76 3.17 6.56
N TYR A 31 -7.82 3.68 5.75
CA TYR A 31 -8.10 4.13 4.39
C TYR A 31 -8.25 2.95 3.42
N GLY A 32 -9.10 3.14 2.41
CA GLY A 32 -9.28 2.18 1.32
C GLY A 32 -8.07 2.16 0.38
N ILE A 33 -7.54 0.96 0.12
CA ILE A 33 -6.53 0.68 -0.90
C ILE A 33 -7.28 0.47 -2.23
N LEU A 34 -7.03 1.33 -3.21
CA LEU A 34 -7.73 1.32 -4.48
C LEU A 34 -7.12 0.29 -5.45
N GLU A 35 -7.90 -0.06 -6.47
CA GLU A 35 -7.40 -0.93 -7.55
C GLU A 35 -6.22 -0.26 -8.27
N GLY A 36 -5.05 -0.92 -8.22
CA GLY A 36 -3.80 -0.41 -8.77
C GLY A 36 -2.83 0.18 -7.73
N ASP A 37 -3.28 0.37 -6.48
CA ASP A 37 -2.40 0.83 -5.39
C ASP A 37 -1.50 -0.30 -4.90
N LYS A 38 -0.29 0.07 -4.45
CA LYS A 38 0.62 -0.86 -3.77
C LYS A 38 0.22 -1.00 -2.30
N TYR A 39 0.22 -2.25 -1.85
CA TYR A 39 -0.02 -2.60 -0.47
C TYR A 39 0.85 -3.79 -0.08
N PHE A 40 1.04 -3.96 1.23
CA PHE A 40 1.64 -5.13 1.83
C PHE A 40 0.56 -6.01 2.45
N ASP A 41 0.62 -7.30 2.15
CA ASP A 41 -0.23 -8.32 2.75
C ASP A 41 0.49 -8.89 3.98
N GLY A 42 0.21 -8.30 5.13
CA GLY A 42 0.83 -8.66 6.40
C GLY A 42 0.02 -9.67 7.20
N PRO A 43 0.63 -10.29 8.22
CA PRO A 43 -0.06 -11.26 9.06
C PRO A 43 -1.25 -10.66 9.85
N GLU A 44 -1.21 -9.36 10.15
CA GLU A 44 -2.30 -8.64 10.83
C GLU A 44 -3.35 -8.05 9.87
N GLY A 45 -3.07 -8.05 8.56
CA GLY A 45 -3.95 -7.51 7.52
C GLY A 45 -3.20 -6.72 6.45
N TYR A 46 -3.97 -6.04 5.60
CA TYR A 46 -3.43 -5.24 4.50
C TYR A 46 -2.94 -3.88 4.99
N VAL A 47 -1.75 -3.47 4.55
CA VAL A 47 -1.14 -2.18 4.90
C VAL A 47 -0.82 -1.42 3.60
N CYS A 48 -1.23 -0.16 3.48
CA CYS A 48 -0.92 0.64 2.28
C CYS A 48 0.56 1.05 2.23
N GLU A 49 1.10 1.28 1.02
CA GLU A 49 2.49 1.75 0.79
C GLU A 49 2.84 2.95 1.68
N THR A 50 1.94 3.93 1.79
CA THR A 50 2.17 5.14 2.60
C THR A 50 2.40 4.84 4.07
N CYS A 51 1.68 3.88 4.66
CA CYS A 51 1.90 3.50 6.06
C CYS A 51 3.23 2.77 6.23
N ILE A 52 3.67 2.00 5.23
CA ILE A 52 4.95 1.29 5.28
C ILE A 52 6.11 2.28 5.15
N ASP A 53 6.01 3.25 4.25
CA ASP A 53 7.02 4.30 4.05
C ASP A 53 7.16 5.21 5.28
N ASP A 54 6.08 5.42 6.05
CA ASP A 54 6.12 6.19 7.30
C ASP A 54 6.79 5.41 8.44
N MET A 55 6.76 4.07 8.39
CA MET A 55 7.34 3.20 9.39
C MET A 55 8.83 2.95 9.16
N SER A 56 9.56 2.72 10.25
CA SER A 56 10.96 2.32 10.15
C SER A 56 11.08 0.87 9.67
N SER A 57 12.19 0.54 9.01
CA SER A 57 12.48 -0.84 8.58
C SER A 57 12.46 -1.83 9.74
N LYS A 58 12.76 -1.38 10.96
CA LYS A 58 12.71 -2.21 12.17
C LYS A 58 11.27 -2.56 12.53
N GLU A 59 10.37 -1.58 12.60
CA GLU A 59 8.96 -1.81 12.92
C GLU A 59 8.28 -2.68 11.86
N PHE A 60 8.61 -2.46 10.58
CA PHE A 60 8.14 -3.33 9.51
C PHE A 60 8.65 -4.77 9.67
N MET A 61 9.93 -4.97 10.04
CA MET A 61 10.46 -6.31 10.30
C MET A 61 9.81 -6.99 11.50
N GLU A 62 9.55 -6.25 12.58
CA GLU A 62 8.82 -6.77 13.74
C GLU A 62 7.39 -7.18 13.37
N MET A 63 6.70 -6.41 12.52
CA MET A 63 5.36 -6.74 12.02
C MET A 63 5.33 -8.05 11.21
N ILE A 64 6.35 -8.30 10.39
CA ILE A 64 6.44 -9.55 9.60
C ILE A 64 7.03 -10.72 10.41
N GLY A 65 7.41 -10.49 11.66
CA GLY A 65 8.01 -11.50 12.54
C GLY A 65 9.48 -11.81 12.24
N GLU A 66 10.18 -10.96 11.49
CA GLU A 66 11.61 -11.08 11.18
C GLU A 66 12.44 -10.08 11.99
N GLN A 67 13.77 -10.27 12.01
CA GLN A 67 14.68 -9.36 12.69
C GLN A 67 15.91 -9.05 11.83
N LEU A 68 16.37 -7.80 11.91
CA LEU A 68 17.66 -7.39 11.34
C LEU A 68 18.80 -8.12 12.05
N LYS A 69 19.71 -8.69 11.26
CA LYS A 69 20.95 -9.29 11.76
C LYS A 69 22.09 -8.31 11.58
N THR A 70 22.98 -8.25 12.57
CA THR A 70 24.22 -7.48 12.46
C THR A 70 25.26 -8.31 11.72
N ALA A 71 25.86 -7.76 10.68
CA ALA A 71 27.01 -8.38 10.03
C ALA A 71 28.25 -8.16 10.89
N GLU A 72 28.82 -9.23 11.41
CA GLU A 72 30.10 -9.21 12.14
C GLU A 72 31.19 -9.78 11.23
N MET A 73 32.33 -9.08 11.11
CA MET A 73 33.51 -9.65 10.47
C MET A 73 34.08 -10.73 11.39
N GLU A 74 34.16 -11.97 10.91
CA GLU A 74 34.94 -13.01 11.58
C GLU A 74 36.37 -12.49 11.73
N ALA A 75 36.79 -12.26 12.97
CA ALA A 75 38.17 -11.96 13.28
C ALA A 75 39.02 -13.17 12.89
N ILE A 76 39.65 -13.10 11.73
CA ILE A 76 40.67 -14.06 11.31
C ILE A 76 41.81 -13.94 12.35
N ALA A 77 41.94 -14.98 13.18
CA ALA A 77 42.95 -15.10 14.23
C ALA A 77 44.34 -15.41 13.68
#